data_AF-A0A397FXN7-F1
#
_entry.id   AF-A0A397FXN7-F1
#
_cell.length_a   1.000
_cell.length_b   1.000
_cell.length_c   1.000
_cell.angle_alpha   90.00
_cell.angle_beta   90.00
_cell.angle_gamma   90.00
#
_symmetry.space_group_name_H-M   'P 1'
#
loop_
_entity.id
_entity.type
_entity.pdbx_description
1 polymer ?
#
loop_
_entity_poly.entity_id
_entity_poly.type
_entity_poly.pdbx_seq_one_letter_code
_entity_poly.pdbx_strand_id
1 'polypeptide(L)'
;MCSLGFELLKKKADALKMRFQLMLREIQKTKMAMSQEASDAFFSLSQAQYAAGDFRHKVIESVTTAEIRLENRIDNVAGVKLP
;
A
#
# COMPACT_ATOMS: atom_id res chain seq x y z
N MET A 1 -16.86 -34.64 -23.76
CA MET A 1 -17.72 -33.44 -23.81
C MET A 1 -17.59 -32.69 -22.49
N CYS A 2 -16.55 -31.85 -22.29
CA CYS A 2 -16.49 -30.78 -21.27
C CYS A 2 -15.25 -29.87 -21.43
N SER A 3 -14.84 -29.56 -22.67
CA SER A 3 -13.67 -28.70 -22.92
C SER A 3 -13.95 -27.22 -22.65
N LEU A 4 -15.18 -26.76 -22.92
CA LEU A 4 -15.56 -25.35 -22.82
C LEU A 4 -15.56 -24.83 -21.37
N GLY A 5 -16.06 -25.62 -20.42
CA GLY A 5 -16.06 -25.23 -18.99
C GLY A 5 -14.66 -25.16 -18.40
N PHE A 6 -13.79 -26.10 -18.78
CA PHE A 6 -12.38 -26.09 -18.40
C PHE A 6 -11.65 -24.85 -18.98
N GLU A 7 -11.89 -24.51 -20.24
CA GLU A 7 -11.24 -23.36 -20.88
C GLU A 7 -11.66 -22.02 -20.23
N LEU A 8 -12.94 -21.87 -19.85
CA LEU A 8 -13.43 -20.68 -19.15
C LEU A 8 -12.80 -20.52 -17.76
N LEU A 9 -12.71 -21.61 -17.00
CA LEU A 9 -12.07 -21.60 -15.68
C LEU A 9 -10.58 -21.31 -15.77
N LYS A 10 -9.90 -21.87 -16.79
CA LYS A 10 -8.50 -21.58 -17.06
C LYS A 10 -8.26 -20.10 -17.36
N LYS A 11 -9.07 -19.49 -18.24
CA LYS A 11 -9.00 -18.04 -18.53
C LYS A 11 -9.23 -17.18 -17.28
N LYS A 12 -10.17 -17.56 -16.41
CA LYS A 12 -10.38 -16.89 -15.11
C LYS A 12 -9.16 -17.00 -14.20
N ALA A 13 -8.57 -18.18 -14.06
CA ALA A 13 -7.38 -18.41 -13.25
C ALA A 13 -6.15 -17.64 -13.77
N ASP A 14 -5.97 -17.60 -15.09
CA ASP A 14 -4.88 -16.85 -15.72
C ASP A 14 -5.01 -15.33 -15.49
N ALA A 15 -6.24 -14.78 -15.58
CA ALA A 15 -6.51 -13.38 -15.28
C ALA A 15 -6.21 -13.01 -13.82
N LEU A 16 -6.62 -13.87 -12.87
CA LEU A 16 -6.32 -13.70 -11.44
C LEU A 16 -4.81 -13.74 -11.17
N LYS A 17 -4.10 -14.69 -11.79
CA LYS A 17 -2.65 -14.83 -11.65
C LYS A 17 -1.91 -13.60 -12.20
N MET A 18 -2.34 -13.09 -13.35
CA MET A 18 -1.77 -11.87 -13.94
C MET A 18 -1.96 -10.67 -12.99
N ARG A 19 -3.17 -10.47 -12.44
CA ARG A 19 -3.44 -9.37 -11.50
C ARG A 19 -2.58 -9.50 -10.24
N PHE A 20 -2.43 -10.71 -9.71
CA PHE A 20 -1.55 -10.97 -8.56
C PHE A 20 -0.09 -10.62 -8.86
N GLN A 21 0.43 -11.00 -10.03
CA GLN A 21 1.79 -10.65 -10.44
C GLN A 21 1.99 -9.13 -10.59
N LEU A 22 0.99 -8.42 -11.11
CA LEU A 22 1.04 -6.95 -11.18
C LEU A 22 1.05 -6.32 -9.78
N MET A 23 0.18 -6.75 -8.87
CA MET A 23 0.17 -6.29 -7.48
C MET A 23 1.52 -6.55 -6.79
N LEU A 24 2.13 -7.72 -7.01
CA LEU A 24 3.46 -8.03 -6.45
C LEU A 24 4.54 -7.09 -6.96
N ARG A 25 4.52 -6.74 -8.26
CA ARG A 25 5.49 -5.78 -8.84
C ARG A 25 5.30 -4.39 -8.24
N GLU A 26 4.05 -3.96 -8.08
CA GLU A 26 3.73 -2.68 -7.44
C GLU A 26 4.21 -2.66 -5.99
N ILE A 27 3.91 -3.70 -5.20
CA ILE A 27 4.38 -3.83 -3.82
C ILE A 27 5.92 -3.79 -3.74
N GLN A 28 6.61 -4.50 -4.63
CA GLN A 28 8.07 -4.50 -4.66
C GLN A 28 8.61 -3.10 -4.95
N LYS A 29 8.06 -2.40 -5.95
CA LYS A 29 8.45 -1.04 -6.31
C LYS A 29 8.23 -0.08 -5.13
N THR A 30 7.05 -0.11 -4.53
CA THR A 30 6.71 0.73 -3.38
C THR A 30 7.60 0.45 -2.18
N LYS A 31 7.90 -0.83 -1.88
CA LYS A 31 8.81 -1.19 -0.79
C LYS A 31 10.22 -0.62 -0.98
N MET A 32 10.73 -0.68 -2.21
CA MET A 32 12.05 -0.12 -2.52
C MET A 32 12.06 1.41 -2.38
N ALA A 33 11.02 2.09 -2.89
CA ALA A 33 10.87 3.54 -2.75
C ALA A 33 10.74 3.98 -1.28
N MET A 34 9.96 3.24 -0.48
CA MET A 34 9.72 3.53 0.94
C MET A 34 11.00 3.56 1.76
N SER A 35 12.02 2.75 1.42
CA SER A 35 13.32 2.79 2.11
C SER A 35 14.02 4.14 1.96
N GLN A 36 13.92 4.76 0.77
CA GLN A 36 14.52 6.06 0.51
C GLN A 36 13.71 7.17 1.20
N GLU A 37 12.39 7.15 1.03
CA GLU A 37 11.48 8.13 1.65
C GLU A 37 11.60 8.13 3.18
N ALA A 38 11.76 6.96 3.81
CA ALA A 38 11.97 6.87 5.24
C ALA A 38 13.30 7.54 5.66
N SER A 39 14.39 7.32 4.93
CA SER A 39 15.68 7.98 5.21
C SER A 39 15.57 9.50 5.12
N ASP A 40 14.90 10.01 4.08
CA ASP A 40 14.72 11.45 3.86
C ASP A 40 13.84 12.07 4.96
N ALA A 41 12.81 11.35 5.41
CA ALA A 41 11.96 11.76 6.53
C ALA A 41 12.75 11.80 7.86
N PHE A 42 13.60 10.81 8.14
CA PHE A 42 14.45 10.83 9.35
C PHE A 42 15.47 11.97 9.31
N PHE A 43 16.02 12.27 8.15
CA PHE A 43 16.92 13.42 7.99
C PHE A 43 16.19 14.74 8.24
N SER A 44 14.98 14.89 7.68
CA SER A 44 14.12 16.06 7.91
C SER A 44 13.75 16.23 9.38
N LEU A 45 13.44 15.12 10.08
CA LEU A 45 13.19 15.11 11.52
C LEU A 45 14.43 15.58 12.30
N SER A 46 15.62 15.09 11.92
CA SER A 46 16.87 15.48 12.58
C SER A 46 17.18 16.97 12.41
N GLN A 47 16.93 17.53 11.23
CA GLN A 47 17.05 18.97 10.99
C GLN A 47 16.10 19.78 11.85
N ALA A 48 14.84 19.35 11.95
CA ALA A 48 13.84 20.00 12.80
C ALA A 48 14.24 19.94 14.28
N GLN A 49 14.76 18.80 14.75
CA GLN A 49 15.26 18.64 16.12
C GLN A 49 16.49 19.49 16.38
N TYR A 50 17.39 19.63 15.40
CA TYR A 50 18.55 20.51 15.52
C TYR A 50 18.14 21.98 15.67
N ALA A 51 17.14 22.43 14.90
CA ALA A 51 16.69 23.82 14.92
C ALA A 51 15.82 24.16 16.16
N ALA A 52 14.94 23.25 16.59
CA ALA A 52 13.92 23.53 17.60
C ALA A 52 14.09 22.76 18.93
N GLY A 53 15.08 21.86 19.02
CA GLY A 53 15.25 20.95 20.16
C GLY A 53 14.25 19.79 20.16
N ASP A 54 14.09 19.11 21.30
CA ASP A 54 13.13 18.00 21.42
C ASP A 54 11.69 18.52 21.56
N PHE A 55 10.88 18.32 20.51
CA PHE A 55 9.48 18.72 20.46
C PHE A 55 8.50 17.53 20.47
N ARG A 56 8.98 16.30 20.70
CA ARG A 56 8.15 15.08 20.61
C ARG A 56 6.95 15.10 21.57
N HIS A 57 7.18 15.49 22.82
CA HIS A 57 6.14 15.56 23.85
C HIS A 57 5.03 16.54 23.46
N LYS A 58 5.41 17.73 22.98
CA LYS A 58 4.45 18.76 22.51
C LYS A 58 3.60 18.27 21.35
N VAL A 59 4.20 17.55 20.39
CA VAL A 59 3.45 17.00 19.25
C VAL A 59 2.44 15.96 19.74
N ILE A 60 2.85 15.02 20.61
CA ILE A 60 1.96 13.98 21.12
C ILE A 60 0.78 14.59 21.91
N GLU A 61 1.04 15.59 22.74
CA GLU A 61 0.00 16.29 23.52
C GLU A 61 -0.97 17.10 22.64
N SER A 62 -0.52 17.58 21.49
CA SER A 62 -1.34 18.38 20.57
C SER A 62 -2.35 17.57 19.75
N VAL A 63 -2.21 16.24 19.68
CA VAL A 63 -3.07 15.39 18.85
C VAL A 63 -4.42 15.16 19.55
N THR A 64 -5.51 15.55 18.89
CA THR A 64 -6.90 15.32 19.38
C THR A 64 -7.68 14.35 18.49
N THR A 65 -7.58 14.51 17.18
CA THR A 65 -8.21 13.63 16.18
C THR A 65 -7.27 13.40 15.00
N ALA A 66 -7.42 12.25 14.34
CA ALA A 66 -6.68 11.97 13.11
C ALA A 66 -7.11 12.93 11.97
N GLU A 67 -6.12 13.60 11.37
CA GLU A 67 -6.30 14.48 10.21
C GLU A 67 -6.58 13.69 8.92
N ILE A 68 -5.85 12.59 8.71
CA ILE A 68 -5.98 11.72 7.53
C ILE A 68 -6.68 10.41 7.95
N ARG A 69 -7.70 10.01 7.17
CA ARG A 69 -8.46 8.77 7.36
C ARG A 69 -8.46 7.96 6.07
N LEU A 70 -8.49 6.64 6.21
CA LEU A 70 -8.58 5.72 5.08
C LEU A 70 -10.04 5.32 4.85
N GLU A 71 -10.44 5.22 3.59
CA GLU A 71 -11.71 4.64 3.18
C GLU A 71 -11.48 3.25 2.60
N ASN A 72 -12.37 2.31 2.92
CA ASN A 72 -12.29 0.96 2.38
C ASN A 72 -12.90 0.90 0.97
N ARG A 73 -12.25 0.17 0.05
CA ARG A 73 -12.72 0.02 -1.32
C ARG A 73 -12.59 -1.42 -1.79
N ILE A 74 -13.69 -1.97 -2.29
CA ILE A 74 -13.70 -3.32 -2.86
C ILE A 74 -13.41 -3.26 -4.37
N ASP A 75 -12.37 -3.95 -4.83
CA ASP A 75 -12.03 -4.17 -6.24
C ASP A 75 -12.59 -5.52 -6.72
N ASN A 76 -13.03 -5.64 -7.98
CA ASN A 76 -13.54 -6.90 -8.53
C ASN A 76 -12.67 -7.35 -9.70
N VAL A 77 -12.02 -8.50 -9.54
CA VAL A 77 -11.14 -9.09 -10.54
C VAL A 77 -11.69 -10.44 -10.97
N ALA A 78 -12.17 -10.51 -12.21
CA ALA A 78 -12.74 -11.72 -12.81
C ALA A 78 -13.86 -12.38 -11.97
N GLY A 79 -14.67 -11.57 -11.28
CA GLY A 79 -15.76 -12.02 -10.42
C GLY A 79 -15.35 -12.35 -8.97
N VAL A 80 -14.10 -12.05 -8.58
CA VAL A 80 -13.61 -12.17 -7.20
C VAL A 80 -13.50 -10.77 -6.59
N LYS A 81 -14.12 -10.57 -5.41
CA LYS A 81 -14.05 -9.31 -4.66
C LYS A 81 -12.78 -9.29 -3.81
N LEU A 82 -11.92 -8.31 -4.03
CA LEU A 82 -10.73 -8.02 -3.25
C LEU A 82 -11.02 -6.78 -2.37
N PRO A 83 -10.74 -6.83 -1.06
CA PRO A 83 -10.76 -5.63 -0.23
C PRO A 83 -9.57 -4.70 -0.52
#